data_AF-A0A0A9XQL6-F1
#
_entry.id   AF-A0A0A9XQL6-F1
#
_cell.length_a   1.000
_cell.length_b   1.000
_cell.length_c   1.000
_cell.angle_alpha   90.00
_cell.angle_beta   90.00
_cell.angle_gamma   90.00
#
_symmetry.space_group_name_H-M   'P 1'
#
loop_
_entity.id
_entity.type
_entity.pdbx_description
1 polymer ?
#
loop_
_entity_poly.entity_id
_entity_poly.type
_entity_poly.pdbx_seq_one_letter_code
_entity_poly.pdbx_strand_id
1 'polypeptide(L)'
;MISGAPYFRLVPKFNIAGVAQANQSAIKTVINELQRANIAGPIIWINLREEPLVYINNAAHIVRERNDPLKPMIIPNVTGRVIESMEAKLKEEVLQEASDNGGNISVYV
;
A
#
# COMPACT_ATOMS: atom_id res chain seq x y z
N MET A 1 -3.80 -0.09 -19.68
CA MET A 1 -3.16 -0.64 -18.47
C MET A 1 -2.56 0.55 -17.71
N ILE A 2 -2.79 0.66 -16.39
CA ILE A 2 -2.24 1.77 -15.60
C ILE A 2 -0.87 1.32 -15.05
N SER A 3 0.19 2.04 -15.40
CA SER A 3 1.54 1.73 -14.92
C SER A 3 1.61 1.86 -13.40
N GLY A 4 2.22 0.88 -12.73
CA GLY A 4 2.27 0.81 -11.26
C GLY A 4 0.96 0.43 -10.57
N ALA A 5 -0.09 0.06 -11.31
CA ALA A 5 -1.35 -0.48 -10.79
C ALA A 5 -1.60 -1.90 -11.36
N PRO A 6 -0.84 -2.91 -10.89
CA PRO A 6 -0.90 -4.25 -11.42
C PRO A 6 -2.30 -4.85 -11.27
N TYR A 7 -2.73 -5.59 -12.30
CA TYR A 7 -4.02 -6.27 -12.35
C TYR A 7 -5.25 -5.38 -12.09
N PHE A 8 -5.15 -4.06 -12.36
CA PHE A 8 -6.31 -3.17 -12.29
C PHE A 8 -7.44 -3.63 -13.23
N ARG A 9 -8.64 -3.83 -12.68
CA ARG A 9 -9.84 -4.26 -13.42
C ARG A 9 -11.09 -3.60 -12.87
N LEU A 10 -11.98 -3.21 -13.76
CA LEU A 10 -13.36 -2.83 -13.44
C LEU A 10 -14.26 -4.06 -13.59
N VAL A 11 -15.20 -4.24 -12.67
CA VAL A 11 -16.21 -5.30 -12.76
C VAL A 11 -17.34 -4.81 -13.68
N PRO A 12 -17.65 -5.51 -14.79
CA PRO A 12 -18.71 -5.07 -15.69
C PRO A 12 -20.04 -4.91 -14.97
N LYS A 13 -20.76 -3.80 -15.25
CA LYS A 13 -22.08 -3.47 -14.68
C LYS A 13 -22.10 -3.13 -13.18
N PHE A 14 -20.94 -3.09 -12.51
CA PHE A 14 -20.84 -2.69 -11.11
C PHE A 14 -19.84 -1.54 -10.96
N ASN A 15 -20.07 -0.65 -9.99
CA ASN A 15 -19.13 0.40 -9.62
C ASN A 15 -18.03 -0.14 -8.68
N ILE A 16 -17.46 -1.28 -9.04
CA ILE A 16 -16.45 -2.00 -8.26
C ILE A 16 -15.22 -2.18 -9.14
N ALA A 17 -14.05 -1.84 -8.60
CA ALA A 17 -12.76 -2.09 -9.21
C ALA A 17 -11.87 -2.87 -8.24
N GLY A 18 -10.97 -3.68 -8.80
CA GLY A 18 -9.92 -4.36 -8.05
C GLY A 18 -8.56 -4.02 -8.65
N VAL A 19 -7.53 -3.97 -7.80
CA VAL A 19 -6.13 -3.77 -8.18
C VAL A 19 -5.25 -4.51 -7.19
N ALA A 20 -4.12 -5.06 -7.65
CA ALA A 20 -3.08 -5.52 -6.73
C ALA A 20 -2.37 -4.30 -6.10
N GLN A 21 -1.38 -4.54 -5.22
CA GLN A 21 -0.69 -3.45 -4.54
C GLN A 21 -0.14 -2.44 -5.56
N ALA A 22 -0.68 -1.22 -5.53
CA ALA A 22 -0.33 -0.17 -6.46
C ALA A 22 0.74 0.74 -5.87
N ASN A 23 1.53 1.37 -6.73
CA ASN A 23 2.43 2.45 -6.35
C ASN A 23 1.63 3.70 -5.95
N GLN A 24 2.23 4.57 -5.13
CA GLN A 24 1.54 5.76 -4.61
C GLN A 24 0.98 6.66 -5.74
N SER A 25 1.77 6.90 -6.78
CA SER A 25 1.38 7.66 -7.97
C SER A 25 0.25 6.97 -8.75
N ALA A 26 0.30 5.64 -8.86
CA ALA A 26 -0.68 4.87 -9.60
C ALA A 26 -2.06 4.88 -8.93
N ILE A 27 -2.13 4.95 -7.59
CA ILE A 27 -3.39 5.17 -6.86
C ILE A 27 -4.07 6.46 -7.32
N LYS A 28 -3.30 7.57 -7.41
CA LYS A 28 -3.82 8.86 -7.90
C LYS A 28 -4.30 8.75 -9.34
N THR A 29 -3.54 8.06 -10.20
CA THR A 29 -3.94 7.81 -11.59
C THR A 29 -5.24 7.03 -11.67
N VAL A 30 -5.39 5.94 -10.91
CA VAL A 30 -6.62 5.14 -10.86
C VAL A 30 -7.81 6.01 -10.46
N ILE A 31 -7.70 6.80 -9.38
CA ILE A 31 -8.77 7.70 -8.92
C ILE A 31 -9.17 8.69 -10.02
N ASN A 32 -8.19 9.32 -10.68
CA ASN A 32 -8.44 10.28 -11.75
C ASN A 32 -9.15 9.64 -12.96
N GLU A 33 -8.75 8.42 -13.34
CA GLU A 33 -9.39 7.69 -14.44
C GLU A 33 -10.84 7.29 -14.10
N LEU A 34 -11.11 6.86 -12.86
CA LEU A 34 -12.47 6.56 -12.41
C LEU A 34 -13.38 7.81 -12.39
N GLN A 35 -12.83 8.96 -11.98
CA GLN A 35 -13.55 10.24 -12.03
C GLN A 35 -13.86 10.66 -13.47
N ARG A 36 -12.90 10.51 -14.39
CA ARG A 36 -13.08 10.82 -15.82
C ARG A 36 -14.09 9.91 -16.51
N ALA A 37 -14.16 8.65 -16.10
CA ALA A 37 -15.16 7.70 -16.59
C ALA A 37 -16.60 8.04 -16.14
N ASN A 38 -16.78 9.14 -15.40
CA ASN A 38 -18.05 9.62 -14.87
C ASN A 38 -18.80 8.54 -14.06
N ILE A 39 -18.05 7.71 -13.33
CA ILE A 39 -18.62 6.78 -12.35
C ILE A 39 -19.17 7.65 -11.22
N ALA A 40 -20.49 7.84 -11.23
CA ALA A 40 -21.16 8.77 -10.33
C ALA A 40 -20.94 8.41 -8.86
N GLY A 41 -20.60 9.41 -8.05
CA GLY A 41 -20.53 9.29 -6.59
C GLY A 41 -19.10 9.32 -6.01
N PRO A 42 -18.99 9.24 -4.67
CA PRO A 42 -17.70 9.21 -4.00
C PRO A 42 -16.94 7.91 -4.30
N ILE A 43 -15.63 8.02 -4.50
CA ILE A 43 -14.73 6.86 -4.62
C ILE A 43 -14.26 6.46 -3.23
N ILE A 44 -14.50 5.20 -2.86
CA ILE A 44 -14.02 4.62 -1.60
C ILE A 44 -12.87 3.68 -1.93
N TRP A 45 -11.68 3.98 -1.42
CA TRP A 45 -10.51 3.12 -1.52
C TRP A 45 -10.43 2.23 -0.28
N ILE A 46 -10.68 0.93 -0.45
CA ILE A 46 -10.67 -0.04 0.65
C ILE A 46 -9.38 -0.84 0.59
N ASN A 47 -8.59 -0.78 1.67
CA ASN A 47 -7.44 -1.65 1.85
C ASN A 47 -7.86 -2.88 2.69
N LEU A 48 -7.55 -4.08 2.20
CA LEU A 48 -7.88 -5.35 2.84
C LEU A 48 -6.65 -6.05 3.46
N ARG A 49 -5.50 -5.38 3.52
CA ARG A 49 -4.28 -5.96 4.08
C ARG A 49 -4.35 -6.02 5.60
N GLU A 50 -3.94 -7.17 6.15
CA GLU A 50 -3.72 -7.36 7.59
C GLU A 50 -2.27 -7.09 8.01
N GLU A 51 -1.36 -6.95 7.04
CA GLU A 51 0.04 -6.58 7.26
C GLU A 51 0.22 -5.06 7.15
N PRO A 52 1.00 -4.42 8.05
CA PRO A 52 1.32 -3.00 7.94
C PRO A 52 2.15 -2.70 6.70
N LEU A 53 1.87 -1.58 6.04
CA LEU A 53 2.50 -1.19 4.79
C LEU A 53 2.94 0.28 4.81
N VAL A 54 4.13 0.55 4.26
CA VAL A 54 4.65 1.91 4.08
C VAL A 54 5.07 2.13 2.64
N TYR A 55 5.00 3.39 2.18
CA TYR A 55 5.51 3.78 0.88
C TYR A 55 6.86 4.46 1.03
N ILE A 56 7.86 3.95 0.31
CA ILE A 56 9.17 4.60 0.17
C ILE A 56 9.43 4.80 -1.32
N ASN A 57 9.79 6.02 -1.71
CA ASN A 57 10.11 6.37 -3.10
C ASN A 57 9.11 5.79 -4.12
N ASN A 58 7.81 6.01 -3.88
CA ASN A 58 6.66 5.57 -4.69
C ASN A 58 6.34 4.06 -4.65
N ALA A 59 7.22 3.21 -4.10
CA ALA A 59 7.01 1.78 -3.97
C ALA A 59 6.44 1.40 -2.60
N ALA A 60 5.62 0.36 -2.56
CA ALA A 60 5.03 -0.16 -1.33
C ALA A 60 5.93 -1.23 -0.71
N HIS A 61 6.17 -1.14 0.59
CA HIS A 61 6.99 -2.06 1.38
C HIS A 61 6.22 -2.54 2.61
N ILE A 62 6.47 -3.78 3.01
CA ILE A 62 5.89 -4.41 4.21
C ILE A 62 7.00 -4.90 5.13
N VAL A 63 6.70 -5.02 6.41
CA VAL A 63 7.63 -5.57 7.40
C VAL A 63 7.70 -7.08 7.25
N ARG A 64 8.92 -7.62 7.30
CA ARG A 64 9.18 -9.06 7.30
C ARG A 64 10.23 -9.40 8.34
N GLU A 65 10.12 -10.59 8.92
CA GLU A 65 11.14 -11.10 9.82
C GLU A 65 12.42 -11.37 9.03
N ARG A 66 13.56 -10.87 9.53
CA ARG A 66 14.86 -11.05 8.85
C ARG A 66 15.23 -12.53 8.65
N ASN A 67 14.86 -13.38 9.61
CA ASN A 67 15.18 -14.80 9.59
C ASN A 67 14.27 -15.62 8.66
N ASP A 68 13.09 -15.10 8.32
CA ASP A 68 12.12 -15.76 7.44
C ASP A 68 11.34 -14.73 6.60
N PRO A 69 12.01 -14.06 5.65
CA PRO A 69 11.41 -12.93 4.92
C PRO A 69 10.28 -13.34 3.98
N LEU A 70 10.27 -14.61 3.56
CA LEU A 70 9.28 -15.16 2.64
C LEU A 70 7.96 -15.49 3.34
N LYS A 71 7.99 -15.75 4.64
CA LYS A 71 6.79 -16.02 5.42
C LYS A 71 6.02 -14.73 5.71
N PRO A 72 4.71 -14.67 5.41
CA PRO A 72 3.85 -13.57 5.83
C PRO A 72 3.89 -13.40 7.34
N MET A 73 4.00 -12.18 7.81
CA MET A 73 3.90 -11.88 9.24
C MET A 73 2.42 -11.95 9.63
N ILE A 74 2.03 -13.01 10.35
CA ILE A 74 0.65 -13.18 10.81
C ILE A 74 0.48 -12.49 12.15
N ILE A 75 -0.40 -11.47 12.21
CA ILE A 75 -0.77 -10.79 13.44
C ILE A 75 -2.18 -11.28 13.84
N PRO A 76 -2.31 -12.27 14.74
CA PRO A 76 -3.61 -12.83 15.08
C PRO A 76 -4.51 -11.79 15.77
N ASN A 77 -5.78 -11.75 15.37
CA ASN A 77 -6.81 -10.85 15.94
C ASN A 77 -6.46 -9.36 15.85
N VAL A 78 -5.68 -8.95 14.84
CA VAL A 78 -5.33 -7.54 14.64
C VAL A 78 -6.56 -6.73 14.22
N THR A 79 -6.65 -5.49 14.70
CA THR A 79 -7.68 -4.54 14.27
C THR A 79 -7.06 -3.48 13.36
N GLY A 80 -7.88 -2.83 12.53
CA GLY A 80 -7.41 -1.72 11.68
C GLY A 80 -6.64 -0.65 12.45
N ARG A 81 -7.09 -0.29 13.66
CA ARG A 81 -6.39 0.72 14.50
C ARG A 81 -5.00 0.27 14.95
N VAL A 82 -4.84 -1.03 15.19
CA VAL A 82 -3.53 -1.60 15.55
C VAL A 82 -2.60 -1.56 14.34
N ILE A 83 -3.10 -1.92 13.15
CA ILE A 83 -2.33 -1.80 11.90
C ILE A 83 -1.92 -0.35 11.67
N GLU A 84 -2.85 0.61 11.79
CA GLU A 84 -2.56 2.05 11.61
C GLU A 84 -1.49 2.54 12.58
N SER A 85 -1.54 2.08 13.84
CA SER A 85 -0.53 2.43 14.85
C SER A 85 0.84 1.81 14.52
N MET A 86 0.86 0.58 14.00
CA MET A 86 2.08 -0.07 13.53
C MET A 86 2.65 0.62 12.30
N GLU A 87 1.82 1.06 11.34
CA GLU A 87 2.23 1.81 10.16
C GLU A 87 2.82 3.18 10.54
N ALA A 88 2.21 3.88 11.50
CA ALA A 88 2.72 5.15 12.01
C ALA A 88 4.10 4.97 12.66
N LYS A 89 4.24 3.97 13.52
CA LYS A 89 5.53 3.63 14.15
C LYS A 89 6.58 3.22 13.12
N LEU A 90 6.21 2.37 12.16
CA LEU A 90 7.10 1.92 11.09
C LEU A 90 7.61 3.09 10.25
N LYS A 91 6.74 4.07 9.96
CA LYS A 91 7.13 5.29 9.26
C LYS A 91 8.17 6.08 10.05
N GLU A 92 7.99 6.23 11.37
CA GLU A 92 8.97 6.92 12.23
C GLU A 92 10.32 6.20 12.22
N GLU A 93 10.32 4.87 12.35
CA GLU A 93 11.53 4.04 12.32
C GLU A 93 12.27 4.16 10.98
N VAL A 94 11.55 4.12 9.84
CA VAL A 94 12.12 4.28 8.50
C VAL A 94 12.72 5.68 8.31
N LEU A 95 12.04 6.72 8.79
CA LEU A 95 12.54 8.10 8.70
C LEU A 95 13.78 8.31 9.58
N GLN A 96 13.82 7.68 10.75
CA GLN A 96 14.98 7.71 11.64
C GLN A 96 16.18 7.00 11.00
N GLU A 97 15.99 5.79 10.46
CA GLU A 97 17.04 5.07 9.72
C GLU A 97 17.58 5.91 8.55
N ALA A 98 16.67 6.52 7.77
CA ALA A 98 17.07 7.40 6.68
C ALA A 98 17.90 8.59 7.17
N SER A 99 17.50 9.23 8.27
CA SER A 99 18.23 10.36 8.86
C SER A 99 19.66 9.94 9.28
N ASP A 100 19.77 8.80 9.94
CA ASP A 100 21.05 8.31 10.48
C ASP A 100 22.01 7.84 9.37
N ASN A 101 21.46 7.36 8.26
CA ASN A 101 22.22 6.81 7.13
C ASN A 101 22.35 7.78 5.93
N GLY A 102 22.18 9.09 6.15
CA GLY A 102 22.38 10.11 5.11
C GLY A 102 21.37 10.04 3.95
N GLY A 103 20.13 9.65 4.24
CA GLY A 103 19.02 9.52 3.30
C GLY A 103 18.79 8.10 2.76
N ASN A 104 19.59 7.12 3.21
CA ASN A 104 19.50 5.73 2.72
C ASN A 104 18.72 4.85 3.69
N ILE A 105 17.99 3.87 3.15
CA ILE A 105 17.30 2.86 3.95
C ILE A 105 17.61 1.46 3.42
N SER A 106 17.62 0.48 4.31
CA SER A 106 17.81 -0.92 3.95
C SER A 106 16.46 -1.56 3.63
N VAL A 107 16.24 -1.89 2.36
CA VAL A 107 15.06 -2.66 1.93
C VAL A 107 15.50 -4.00 1.36
N TYR A 108 14.73 -5.05 1.65
CA TYR A 108 14.89 -6.33 0.97
C TYR A 108 14.24 -6.21 -0.43
N VAL A 109 14.95 -6.67 -1.47
CA VAL A 109 14.53 -6.60 -2.88
C VAL A 109 14.12 -7.98 -3.38
#